data_AF-A0A920TQY7-F1
#
_entry.id   AF-A0A920TQY7-F1
#
_cell.length_a   1.000
_cell.length_b   1.000
_cell.length_c   1.000
_cell.angle_alpha   90.00
_cell.angle_beta   90.00
_cell.angle_gamma   90.00
#
_symmetry.space_group_name_H-M   'P 1'
#
loop_
_entity.id
_entity.type
_entity.pdbx_description
1 polymer ?
#
loop_
_entity_poly.entity_id
_entity_poly.type
_entity_poly.pdbx_seq_one_letter_code
_entity_poly.pdbx_strand_id
1 'polypeptide(L)'
;MIEQKLERKKFFPKSFPFKQTLVHTVDSGDYVAGLDKAKQMADYDGFEARRKESESRGKLRGIGVTSYFEACGIAPSAAVMSLGCGVGLWESAEVRFNPTGQVTVYTGSHSHGQSHQTTFAQIAADELGVPMENIDIVHGDTDKGTFGMGTYGSRSLTVGGIAIF
;
A
#
# COMPACT_ATOMS: atom_id res chain seq x y z
N MET A 1 10.47 -25.92 -17.01
CA MET A 1 10.14 -25.52 -15.61
C MET A 1 9.89 -24.00 -15.45
N ILE A 2 10.51 -23.12 -16.25
CA ILE A 2 10.25 -21.66 -16.19
C ILE A 2 9.00 -21.24 -16.98
N GLU A 3 8.72 -21.85 -18.15
CA GLU A 3 7.45 -21.66 -18.88
C GLU A 3 6.22 -21.96 -18.01
N GLN A 4 6.30 -22.98 -17.14
CA GLN A 4 5.24 -23.34 -16.18
C GLN A 4 4.90 -22.22 -15.17
N LYS A 5 5.77 -21.22 -14.95
CA LYS A 5 5.48 -20.09 -14.04
C LYS A 5 4.65 -19.01 -14.70
N LEU A 6 4.84 -18.74 -16.00
CA LEU A 6 4.02 -17.81 -16.78
C LEU A 6 2.64 -18.39 -17.13
N GLU A 7 2.53 -19.72 -17.24
CA GLU A 7 1.25 -20.42 -17.36
C GLU A 7 0.31 -20.23 -16.15
N ARG A 8 0.81 -19.68 -15.04
CA ARG A 8 0.01 -19.43 -13.83
C ARG A 8 -0.96 -18.26 -13.96
N LYS A 9 -0.87 -17.47 -15.04
CA LYS A 9 -1.89 -16.44 -15.37
C LYS A 9 -3.31 -16.98 -15.35
N LYS A 10 -3.50 -18.25 -15.70
CA LYS A 10 -4.81 -18.90 -15.68
C LYS A 10 -5.44 -18.98 -14.28
N PHE A 11 -4.63 -18.89 -13.23
CA PHE A 11 -5.07 -18.94 -11.83
C PHE A 11 -5.30 -17.54 -11.23
N PHE A 12 -5.01 -16.48 -11.98
CA PHE A 12 -5.33 -15.13 -11.52
C PHE A 12 -6.86 -14.93 -11.51
N PRO A 13 -7.40 -14.32 -10.45
CA PRO A 13 -8.78 -13.83 -10.45
C PRO A 13 -9.05 -12.98 -11.69
N LYS A 14 -10.17 -13.24 -12.37
CA LYS A 14 -10.59 -12.53 -13.58
C LYS A 14 -11.73 -11.53 -13.34
N SER A 15 -12.33 -11.58 -12.15
CA SER A 15 -13.43 -10.71 -11.75
C SER A 15 -13.26 -10.33 -10.29
N PHE A 16 -13.60 -9.09 -9.98
CA PHE A 16 -13.51 -8.53 -8.64
C PHE A 16 -14.86 -7.90 -8.26
N PRO A 17 -15.21 -7.85 -6.96
CA PRO A 17 -14.45 -8.38 -5.83
C PRO A 17 -14.33 -9.91 -5.84
N PHE A 18 -13.16 -10.44 -5.48
CA PHE A 18 -12.85 -11.87 -5.53
C PHE A 18 -12.78 -12.47 -4.12
N LYS A 19 -13.74 -13.34 -3.78
CA LYS A 19 -13.70 -14.07 -2.50
C LYS A 19 -12.72 -15.23 -2.58
N GLN A 20 -11.61 -15.09 -1.88
CA GLN A 20 -10.63 -16.16 -1.69
C GLN A 20 -10.96 -17.03 -0.47
N THR A 21 -10.09 -18.01 -0.19
CA THR A 21 -10.22 -18.93 0.96
C THR A 21 -9.93 -18.29 2.31
N LEU A 22 -9.26 -17.14 2.35
CA LEU A 22 -9.00 -16.39 3.59
C LEU A 22 -10.15 -15.44 3.96
N VAL A 23 -9.99 -14.77 5.11
CA VAL A 23 -10.97 -13.83 5.67
C VAL A 23 -11.32 -12.71 4.70
N HIS A 24 -10.32 -12.13 4.03
CA HIS A 24 -10.51 -10.94 3.19
C HIS A 24 -11.02 -11.29 1.80
N THR A 25 -11.88 -10.42 1.27
CA THR A 25 -12.24 -10.39 -0.15
C THR A 25 -11.23 -9.50 -0.85
N VAL A 26 -10.66 -9.98 -1.95
CA VAL A 26 -9.76 -9.16 -2.77
C VAL A 26 -10.61 -8.14 -3.51
N ASP A 27 -10.26 -6.88 -3.38
CA ASP A 27 -11.03 -5.72 -3.82
C ASP A 27 -10.96 -5.52 -5.34
N SER A 28 -9.75 -5.51 -5.92
CA SER A 28 -9.52 -5.23 -7.33
C SER A 28 -8.14 -5.72 -7.82
N GLY A 29 -7.93 -5.70 -9.14
CA GLY A 29 -6.60 -5.91 -9.73
C GLY A 29 -6.63 -6.23 -11.22
N ASP A 30 -5.50 -5.94 -11.90
CA ASP A 30 -5.21 -6.44 -13.25
C ASP A 30 -3.82 -7.10 -13.26
N TYR A 31 -3.79 -8.35 -12.78
CA TYR A 31 -2.54 -9.09 -12.59
C TYR A 31 -1.91 -9.55 -13.91
N VAL A 32 -2.74 -9.76 -14.94
CA VAL A 32 -2.25 -10.16 -16.26
C VAL A 32 -1.53 -8.98 -16.91
N ALA A 33 -2.15 -7.79 -16.94
CA ALA A 33 -1.51 -6.61 -17.49
C ALA A 33 -0.24 -6.23 -16.72
N GLY A 34 -0.26 -6.31 -15.39
CA GLY A 34 0.92 -6.06 -14.56
C GLY A 34 2.09 -7.00 -14.89
N LEU A 35 1.82 -8.30 -14.99
CA LEU A 35 2.86 -9.29 -15.34
C LEU A 35 3.37 -9.11 -16.78
N ASP A 36 2.49 -8.81 -17.73
CA ASP A 36 2.90 -8.56 -19.13
C ASP A 36 3.77 -7.32 -19.25
N LYS A 37 3.41 -6.23 -18.58
CA LYS A 37 4.22 -5.02 -18.54
C LYS A 37 5.59 -5.27 -17.90
N ALA A 38 5.64 -6.01 -16.79
CA ALA A 38 6.90 -6.38 -16.15
C ALA A 38 7.78 -7.26 -17.07
N LYS A 39 7.16 -8.22 -17.77
CA LYS A 39 7.83 -9.09 -18.75
C LYS A 39 8.48 -8.27 -19.87
N GLN A 40 7.74 -7.29 -20.41
CA GLN A 40 8.22 -6.39 -21.45
C GLN A 40 9.38 -5.51 -20.95
N MET A 41 9.20 -4.84 -19.81
CA MET A 41 10.22 -3.93 -19.24
C MET A 41 11.52 -4.65 -18.89
N ALA A 42 11.44 -5.92 -18.49
CA ALA A 42 12.60 -6.71 -18.13
C ALA A 42 13.34 -7.33 -19.33
N ASP A 43 12.83 -7.19 -20.56
CA ASP A 43 13.23 -7.98 -21.74
C ASP A 43 13.34 -9.47 -21.37
N TYR A 44 12.22 -10.02 -20.91
CA TYR A 44 12.20 -11.40 -20.41
C TYR A 44 12.51 -12.40 -21.52
N ASP A 45 11.96 -12.20 -22.71
CA ASP A 45 12.14 -13.12 -23.84
C ASP A 45 13.58 -13.07 -24.39
N GLY A 46 14.28 -11.93 -24.25
CA GLY A 46 15.71 -11.81 -24.57
C GLY A 46 16.67 -12.36 -23.51
N PHE A 47 16.16 -12.94 -22.40
CA PHE A 47 17.00 -13.41 -21.30
C PHE A 47 18.06 -14.44 -21.73
N GLU A 48 17.73 -15.36 -22.64
CA GLU A 48 18.69 -16.41 -23.06
C GLU A 48 19.90 -15.85 -23.81
N ALA A 49 19.71 -14.80 -24.63
CA ALA A 49 20.83 -14.11 -25.27
C ALA A 49 21.74 -13.46 -24.22
N ARG A 50 21.13 -12.79 -23.23
CA ARG A 50 21.85 -12.17 -22.11
C ARG A 50 22.56 -13.20 -21.23
N ARG A 51 21.99 -14.40 -21.07
CA ARG A 51 22.62 -15.48 -20.33
C ARG A 51 23.88 -15.97 -21.02
N LYS A 52 23.81 -16.26 -22.33
CA LYS A 52 24.98 -16.67 -23.14
C LYS A 52 26.10 -15.64 -23.13
N GLU A 53 25.75 -14.35 -23.18
CA GLU A 53 26.70 -13.23 -23.08
C GLU A 53 27.38 -13.13 -21.70
N SER A 54 26.74 -13.64 -20.64
CA SER A 54 27.38 -13.75 -19.32
C SER A 54 28.28 -14.98 -19.24
N GLU A 55 27.81 -16.12 -19.76
CA GLU A 55 28.55 -17.38 -19.81
C GLU A 55 29.86 -17.23 -20.59
N SER A 56 29.87 -16.49 -21.71
CA SER A 56 31.09 -16.22 -22.48
C SER A 56 32.16 -15.43 -21.70
N ARG A 57 31.77 -14.77 -20.61
CA ARG A 57 32.66 -14.04 -19.69
C ARG A 57 32.90 -14.80 -18.38
N GLY A 58 32.54 -16.08 -18.32
CA GLY A 58 32.70 -16.91 -17.12
C GLY A 58 31.75 -16.55 -15.98
N LYS A 59 30.62 -15.88 -16.25
CA LYS A 59 29.64 -15.46 -15.24
C LYS A 59 28.33 -16.23 -15.38
N LEU A 60 27.66 -16.47 -14.24
CA LEU A 60 26.30 -16.99 -14.20
C LEU A 60 25.30 -15.84 -14.15
N ARG A 61 24.17 -16.01 -14.86
CA ARG A 61 23.06 -15.06 -14.87
C ARG A 61 21.75 -15.81 -14.64
N GLY A 62 20.93 -15.33 -13.71
CA GLY A 62 19.61 -15.86 -13.40
C GLY A 62 18.52 -14.79 -13.56
N ILE A 63 17.27 -15.23 -13.72
CA ILE A 63 16.09 -14.36 -13.72
C ILE A 63 15.05 -14.88 -12.73
N GLY A 64 14.68 -14.03 -11.78
CA GLY A 64 13.63 -14.27 -10.81
C GLY A 64 12.34 -13.59 -11.23
N VAL A 65 11.21 -14.28 -11.09
CA VAL A 65 9.87 -13.70 -11.31
C VAL A 65 9.00 -14.04 -10.12
N THR A 66 8.33 -13.01 -9.59
CA THR A 66 7.32 -13.14 -8.55
C THR A 66 6.11 -12.31 -8.93
N SER A 67 4.93 -12.80 -8.56
CA SER A 67 3.68 -12.05 -8.61
C SER A 67 2.96 -12.34 -7.31
N TYR A 68 2.56 -11.27 -6.62
CA TYR A 68 1.86 -11.35 -5.36
C TYR A 68 0.80 -10.26 -5.33
N PHE A 69 -0.25 -10.47 -4.54
CA PHE A 69 -1.11 -9.41 -4.07
C PHE A 69 -0.87 -9.28 -2.57
N GLU A 70 -1.05 -8.08 -2.03
CA GLU A 70 -0.82 -7.79 -0.62
C GLU A 70 -2.16 -7.44 0.05
N ALA A 71 -2.50 -8.09 1.14
CA ALA A 71 -3.54 -7.62 2.04
C ALA A 71 -2.94 -6.54 2.96
N CYS A 72 -3.01 -5.29 2.53
CA CYS A 72 -2.61 -4.12 3.33
C CYS A 72 -3.81 -3.51 4.07
N GLY A 73 -3.55 -2.58 4.99
CA GLY A 73 -4.64 -1.92 5.71
C GLY A 73 -5.30 -2.83 6.73
N ILE A 74 -4.50 -3.39 7.65
CA ILE A 74 -4.97 -4.33 8.67
C ILE A 74 -6.15 -3.73 9.46
N ALA A 75 -7.33 -4.15 9.05
CA ALA A 75 -8.69 -3.76 9.42
C ALA A 75 -9.63 -4.72 8.63
N PRO A 76 -10.97 -4.69 8.75
CA PRO A 76 -11.83 -4.01 9.73
C PRO A 76 -11.80 -4.64 11.13
N SER A 77 -12.24 -3.90 12.15
CA SER A 77 -12.26 -4.33 13.55
C SER A 77 -12.85 -5.73 13.77
N ALA A 78 -14.01 -6.03 13.19
CA ALA A 78 -14.64 -7.35 13.37
C ALA A 78 -13.78 -8.51 12.83
N ALA A 79 -13.07 -8.30 11.72
CA ALA A 79 -12.22 -9.31 11.10
C ALA A 79 -10.93 -9.52 11.87
N VAL A 80 -10.26 -8.45 12.30
CA VAL A 80 -9.00 -8.57 13.04
C VAL A 80 -9.22 -9.13 14.45
N MET A 81 -10.34 -8.81 15.08
CA MET A 81 -10.73 -9.38 16.37
C MET A 81 -11.03 -10.88 16.27
N SER A 82 -11.67 -11.35 15.17
CA SER A 82 -11.90 -12.79 14.97
C SER A 82 -10.61 -13.57 14.68
N LEU A 83 -9.55 -12.88 14.24
CA LEU A 83 -8.20 -13.41 14.08
C LEU A 83 -7.35 -13.34 15.36
N GLY A 84 -7.93 -12.87 16.48
CA GLY A 84 -7.27 -12.84 17.79
C GLY A 84 -6.48 -11.56 18.10
N CYS A 85 -6.64 -10.49 17.31
CA CYS A 85 -6.10 -9.19 17.70
C CYS A 85 -6.81 -8.69 18.97
N GLY A 86 -6.06 -8.10 19.90
CA GLY A 86 -6.60 -7.59 21.17
C GLY A 86 -7.31 -6.23 21.06
N VAL A 87 -7.27 -5.60 19.88
CA VAL A 87 -7.85 -4.28 19.59
C VAL A 87 -8.36 -4.23 18.15
N GLY A 88 -9.29 -3.31 17.87
CA GLY A 88 -9.98 -3.23 16.57
C GLY A 88 -9.14 -2.72 15.40
N LEU A 89 -7.90 -2.27 15.62
CA LEU A 89 -7.01 -1.78 14.56
C LEU A 89 -7.63 -0.68 13.66
N TRP A 90 -8.50 0.15 14.23
CA TRP A 90 -9.03 1.36 13.59
C TRP A 90 -7.99 2.49 13.60
N GLU A 91 -8.25 3.58 12.89
CA GLU A 91 -7.43 4.79 12.93
C GLU A 91 -8.33 6.01 13.10
N SER A 92 -7.74 7.13 13.49
CA SER A 92 -8.46 8.39 13.66
C SER A 92 -7.65 9.58 13.15
N ALA A 93 -8.39 10.65 12.83
CA ALA A 93 -7.83 11.97 12.63
C ALA A 93 -8.74 13.04 13.25
N GLU A 94 -8.15 14.20 13.53
CA GLU A 94 -8.87 15.40 13.94
C GLU A 94 -8.35 16.58 13.10
N VAL A 95 -9.27 17.30 12.46
CA VAL A 95 -8.96 18.45 11.61
C VAL A 95 -9.37 19.73 12.34
N ARG A 96 -8.41 20.64 12.58
CA ARG A 96 -8.65 21.92 13.24
C ARG A 96 -8.34 23.08 12.30
N PHE A 97 -9.32 23.94 12.07
CA PHE A 97 -9.12 25.22 11.39
C PHE A 97 -8.69 26.28 12.40
N ASN A 98 -7.59 26.97 12.11
CA ASN A 98 -7.12 28.10 12.89
C ASN A 98 -7.78 29.40 12.39
N PRO A 99 -7.90 30.45 13.22
CA PRO A 99 -8.52 31.72 12.82
C PRO A 99 -7.87 32.43 11.61
N THR A 100 -6.62 32.08 11.28
CA THR A 100 -5.86 32.61 10.14
C THR A 100 -6.07 31.83 8.84
N GLY A 101 -6.87 30.75 8.87
CA GLY A 101 -7.12 29.88 7.71
C GLY A 101 -6.13 28.74 7.53
N GLN A 102 -5.11 28.62 8.39
CA GLN A 102 -4.26 27.42 8.48
C GLN A 102 -5.04 26.24 9.05
N VAL A 103 -4.70 25.02 8.63
CA VAL A 103 -5.32 23.78 9.09
C VAL A 103 -4.28 22.94 9.78
N THR A 104 -4.60 22.41 10.96
CA THR A 104 -3.80 21.39 11.63
C THR A 104 -4.56 20.07 11.64
N VAL A 105 -3.98 19.03 11.07
CA VAL A 105 -4.53 17.67 11.07
C VAL A 105 -3.73 16.82 12.04
N TYR A 106 -4.38 16.37 13.10
CA TYR A 106 -3.85 15.38 14.02
C TYR A 106 -4.22 14.00 13.50
N THR A 107 -3.27 13.07 13.49
CA THR A 107 -3.54 11.69 13.09
C THR A 107 -2.93 10.72 14.09
N GLY A 108 -3.64 9.62 14.31
CA GLY A 108 -3.14 8.52 15.12
C GLY A 108 -2.08 7.65 14.42
N SER A 109 -1.82 7.85 13.11
CA SER A 109 -0.73 7.22 12.37
C SER A 109 0.61 7.92 12.59
N HIS A 110 1.70 7.18 12.81
CA HIS A 110 3.01 7.76 13.13
C HIS A 110 4.06 7.49 12.03
N SER A 111 4.65 8.55 11.49
CA SER A 111 5.64 8.42 10.42
C SER A 111 7.03 8.06 10.92
N HIS A 112 7.68 7.12 10.23
CA HIS A 112 9.07 6.70 10.45
C HIS A 112 9.95 6.96 9.20
N GLY A 113 9.48 7.77 8.24
CA GLY A 113 10.21 8.09 6.99
C GLY A 113 9.39 7.98 5.70
N GLN A 114 8.12 7.56 5.77
CA GLN A 114 7.22 7.39 4.63
C GLN A 114 6.44 8.66 4.24
N SER A 115 6.89 9.83 4.72
CA SER A 115 6.40 11.15 4.32
C SER A 115 4.92 11.42 4.58
N HIS A 116 4.39 11.02 5.75
CA HIS A 116 2.99 11.31 6.09
C HIS A 116 2.70 12.81 6.14
N GLN A 117 3.66 13.63 6.57
CA GLN A 117 3.51 15.08 6.58
C GLN A 117 3.17 15.66 5.21
N THR A 118 3.69 15.05 4.15
CA THR A 118 3.43 15.46 2.77
C THR A 118 2.15 14.81 2.25
N THR A 119 2.07 13.49 2.31
CA THR A 119 0.98 12.75 1.64
C THR A 119 -0.38 12.95 2.30
N PHE A 120 -0.43 13.10 3.63
CA PHE A 120 -1.68 13.38 4.32
C PHE A 120 -2.12 14.85 4.15
N ALA A 121 -1.17 15.77 4.05
CA ALA A 121 -1.48 17.17 3.72
C ALA A 121 -2.06 17.30 2.31
N GLN A 122 -1.60 16.49 1.34
CA GLN A 122 -2.21 16.43 0.00
C GLN A 122 -3.67 15.96 0.07
N ILE A 123 -3.95 14.88 0.81
CA ILE A 123 -5.33 14.38 0.99
C ILE A 123 -6.22 15.45 1.61
N ALA A 124 -5.75 16.07 2.70
CA ALA A 124 -6.51 17.12 3.37
C ALA A 124 -6.70 18.37 2.48
N ALA A 125 -5.71 18.73 1.66
CA ALA A 125 -5.82 19.84 0.72
C ALA A 125 -6.90 19.59 -0.34
N ASP A 126 -6.89 18.39 -0.93
CA ASP A 126 -7.87 18.00 -1.95
C ASP A 126 -9.29 17.98 -1.39
N GLU A 127 -9.49 17.47 -0.18
CA GLU A 127 -10.82 17.41 0.46
C GLU A 127 -11.31 18.79 0.93
N LEU A 128 -10.44 19.58 1.57
CA LEU A 128 -10.84 20.83 2.22
C LEU A 128 -10.78 22.04 1.27
N GLY A 129 -10.15 21.91 0.11
CA GLY A 129 -9.94 23.01 -0.83
C GLY A 129 -8.97 24.11 -0.32
N VAL A 130 -8.10 23.77 0.63
CA VAL A 130 -7.11 24.67 1.22
C VAL A 130 -5.73 24.39 0.60
N PRO A 131 -4.89 25.42 0.32
CA PRO A 131 -3.54 25.20 -0.17
C PRO A 131 -2.74 24.28 0.77
N MET A 132 -2.05 23.28 0.22
CA MET A 132 -1.32 22.27 1.00
C MET A 132 -0.27 22.89 1.94
N GLU A 133 0.35 23.99 1.55
CA GLU A 133 1.32 24.74 2.36
C GLU A 133 0.72 25.34 3.64
N ASN A 134 -0.61 25.42 3.73
CA ASN A 134 -1.33 25.88 4.91
C ASN A 134 -1.79 24.73 5.81
N ILE A 135 -1.38 23.49 5.53
CA ILE A 135 -1.77 22.29 6.27
C ILE A 135 -0.58 21.69 7.01
N ASP A 136 -0.69 21.66 8.33
CA ASP A 136 0.27 21.00 9.21
C ASP A 136 -0.25 19.64 9.66
N ILE A 137 0.56 18.59 9.50
CA ILE A 137 0.24 17.24 9.98
C ILE A 137 0.97 16.98 11.29
N VAL A 138 0.22 16.67 12.35
CA VAL A 138 0.73 16.35 13.69
C VAL A 138 0.48 14.87 13.99
N HIS A 139 1.54 14.17 14.37
CA HIS A 139 1.48 12.76 14.78
C HIS A 139 2.59 12.44 15.80
N GLY A 140 2.44 11.33 16.53
CA GLY A 140 3.47 10.81 17.43
C GLY A 140 3.49 11.39 18.86
N ASP A 141 2.63 12.36 19.16
CA ASP A 141 2.48 12.96 20.49
C ASP A 141 1.09 12.63 21.06
N THR A 142 1.05 11.70 22.03
CA THR A 142 -0.20 11.19 22.61
C THR A 142 -0.93 12.22 23.46
N ASP A 143 -0.30 13.32 23.84
CA ASP A 143 -0.95 14.40 24.59
C ASP A 143 -1.69 15.39 23.68
N LYS A 144 -1.39 15.40 22.37
CA LYS A 144 -1.92 16.39 21.41
C LYS A 144 -2.95 15.85 20.44
N GLY A 145 -2.81 14.57 20.06
CA GLY A 145 -3.56 13.97 18.97
C GLY A 145 -4.65 13.00 19.41
N THR A 146 -5.30 12.43 18.40
CA THR A 146 -6.30 11.38 18.59
C THR A 146 -5.64 10.03 18.87
N PHE A 147 -6.34 9.16 19.59
CA PHE A 147 -5.86 7.79 19.79
C PHE A 147 -5.83 7.05 18.45
N GLY A 148 -4.72 6.40 18.14
CA GLY A 148 -4.55 5.64 16.92
C GLY A 148 -3.85 4.32 17.15
N MET A 149 -3.84 3.52 16.10
CA MET A 149 -3.12 2.23 16.12
C MET A 149 -1.74 2.36 15.45
N GLY A 150 -1.37 3.55 14.98
CA GLY A 150 -0.04 3.82 14.46
C GLY A 150 0.20 3.19 13.10
N THR A 151 1.48 3.09 12.74
CA THR A 151 1.89 2.71 11.38
C THR A 151 2.67 1.42 11.34
N TYR A 152 2.08 0.44 10.66
CA TYR A 152 2.64 -0.86 10.28
C TYR A 152 1.68 -1.52 9.28
N GLY A 153 2.05 -2.66 8.68
CA GLY A 153 1.15 -3.42 7.79
C GLY A 153 0.58 -2.60 6.63
N SER A 154 1.34 -1.59 6.17
CA SER A 154 0.94 -0.65 5.12
C SER A 154 -0.45 -0.03 5.33
N ARG A 155 -0.85 0.21 6.59
CA ARG A 155 -2.21 0.65 6.95
C ARG A 155 -2.44 2.16 6.96
N SER A 156 -1.38 2.96 6.99
CA SER A 156 -1.51 4.38 7.26
C SER A 156 -2.31 5.12 6.21
N LEU A 157 -2.16 4.83 4.93
CA LEU A 157 -3.01 5.45 3.91
C LEU A 157 -4.44 4.87 3.94
N THR A 158 -4.56 3.54 3.97
CA THR A 158 -5.84 2.83 3.79
C THR A 158 -6.78 2.91 4.99
N VAL A 159 -6.26 3.20 6.19
CA VAL A 159 -7.07 3.41 7.39
C VAL A 159 -6.91 4.84 7.92
N GLY A 160 -5.67 5.32 8.05
CA GLY A 160 -5.40 6.66 8.58
C GLY A 160 -5.66 7.80 7.62
N GLY A 161 -5.30 7.64 6.34
CA GLY A 161 -5.61 8.60 5.29
C GLY A 161 -7.11 8.73 5.08
N ILE A 162 -7.84 7.60 5.13
CA ILE A 162 -9.31 7.59 5.08
C ILE A 162 -9.93 8.25 6.31
N ALA A 163 -9.29 8.25 7.48
CA ALA A 163 -9.82 8.94 8.65
C ALA A 163 -9.75 10.47 8.54
N ILE A 164 -9.00 11.01 7.57
CA ILE A 164 -8.83 12.46 7.35
C ILE A 164 -10.00 13.05 6.54
N PHE A 165 -10.71 12.25 5.73
CA PHE A 165 -11.82 12.69 4.87
C PHE A 165 -13.06 11.78 4.96
#